data_AF-A0A349X266-F1
#
_entry.id   AF-A0A349X266-F1
#
_cell.length_a   1.000
_cell.length_b   1.000
_cell.length_c   1.000
_cell.angle_alpha   90.00
_cell.angle_beta   90.00
_cell.angle_gamma   90.00
#
_symmetry.space_group_name_H-M   'P 1'
#
loop_
_entity.id
_entity.type
_entity.pdbx_description
1 polymer ?
#
loop_
_entity_poly.entity_id
_entity_poly.type
_entity_poly.pdbx_seq_one_letter_code
_entity_poly.pdbx_strand_id
1 'polypeptide(L)'
;SYRLHIYRNALSNAGHWVGVELSDSVGRSTIGANVEVVTKTGKQFSRIVTGDSFSSQHSANLHFGLGAQTEIEEVRVTWADGTRSTLKQPEVDQYHKVTN
;
A
#
# COMPACT_ATOMS: atom_id res chain seq x y z
N SER A 1 29.95 2.77 13.32
CA SER A 1 29.63 3.80 12.31
C SER A 1 28.58 3.24 11.35
N TYR A 2 27.30 3.52 11.60
CA TYR A 2 26.20 3.02 10.75
C TYR A 2 25.95 4.00 9.59
N ARG A 3 26.16 3.56 8.35
CA ARG A 3 25.85 4.38 7.16
C ARG A 3 24.39 4.17 6.76
N LEU A 4 23.55 5.14 7.09
CA LEU A 4 22.18 5.21 6.62
C LEU A 4 22.18 5.74 5.17
N HIS A 5 21.96 4.87 4.18
CA HIS A 5 21.78 5.29 2.79
C HIS A 5 20.37 5.87 2.58
N ILE A 6 20.18 7.14 2.98
CA ILE A 6 19.01 7.90 2.57
C ILE A 6 19.17 8.24 1.08
N TYR A 7 18.46 7.52 0.23
CA TYR A 7 18.29 7.87 -1.19
C TYR A 7 17.41 9.12 -1.31
N ARG A 8 18.02 10.29 -1.12
CA ARG A 8 17.37 11.58 -1.38
C ARG A 8 17.26 11.79 -2.88
N ASN A 9 16.14 11.36 -3.47
CA ASN A 9 15.80 11.68 -4.86
C ASN A 9 15.58 13.20 -4.99
N ALA A 10 16.62 13.90 -5.43
CA ALA A 10 16.52 15.29 -5.86
C ALA A 10 16.04 15.34 -7.32
N LEU A 11 14.76 15.07 -7.53
CA LEU A 11 14.08 15.27 -8.80
C LEU A 11 12.97 16.31 -8.61
N SER A 12 12.93 17.30 -9.50
CA SER A 12 12.07 18.48 -9.45
C SER A 12 10.59 18.22 -9.76
N ASN A 13 10.21 16.97 -10.02
CA ASN A 13 8.85 16.48 -9.89
C ASN A 13 8.76 15.68 -8.59
N ALA A 14 8.07 16.22 -7.58
CA ALA A 14 7.59 15.41 -6.46
C ALA A 14 6.62 14.37 -7.03
N GLY A 15 7.07 13.13 -7.14
CA GLY A 15 6.23 12.05 -7.65
C GLY A 15 5.10 11.76 -6.67
N HIS A 16 3.88 11.68 -7.18
CA HIS A 16 2.73 11.27 -6.42
C HIS A 16 2.90 9.84 -5.90
N TRP A 17 2.27 9.56 -4.77
CA TRP A 17 2.24 8.24 -4.15
C TRP A 17 0.83 7.92 -3.66
N VAL A 18 0.62 6.70 -3.19
CA VAL A 18 -0.58 6.35 -2.41
C VAL A 18 -0.23 5.37 -1.30
N GLY A 19 -0.68 5.70 -0.10
CA GLY A 19 -0.63 4.82 1.05
C GLY A 19 -1.89 3.96 1.09
N VAL A 20 -1.73 2.66 1.32
CA VAL A 20 -2.84 1.74 1.59
C VAL A 20 -2.58 1.14 2.96
N GLU A 21 -3.35 1.58 3.95
CA GLU A 21 -3.27 1.08 5.32
C GLU A 21 -4.25 -0.07 5.51
N LEU A 22 -3.76 -1.30 5.53
CA LEU A 22 -4.60 -2.45 5.87
C LEU A 22 -4.71 -2.57 7.39
N SER A 23 -5.94 -2.46 7.91
CA SER A 23 -6.26 -2.77 9.31
C SER A 23 -7.24 -3.93 9.38
N ASP A 24 -6.89 -4.96 10.13
CA ASP A 24 -7.81 -6.04 10.46
C ASP A 24 -8.61 -5.69 11.72
N SER A 25 -9.93 -5.85 11.66
CA SER A 25 -10.87 -5.51 12.74
C SER A 25 -10.91 -6.56 13.87
N VAL A 26 -10.30 -7.74 13.67
CA VAL A 26 -10.43 -8.94 14.51
C VAL A 26 -9.06 -9.53 14.92
N GLY A 27 -7.95 -8.85 14.59
CA GLY A 27 -6.59 -9.33 14.86
C GLY A 27 -6.15 -10.53 14.00
N ARG A 28 -6.81 -10.76 12.87
CA ARG A 28 -6.46 -11.80 11.90
C ARG A 28 -5.33 -11.33 10.98
N SER A 29 -4.56 -12.28 10.48
CA SER A 29 -3.31 -12.00 9.76
C SER A 29 -3.54 -11.24 8.45
N THR A 30 -3.11 -9.98 8.42
CA THR A 30 -2.89 -9.22 7.18
C THR A 30 -1.73 -9.79 6.34
N ILE A 31 -0.92 -10.67 6.96
CA ILE A 31 0.16 -11.43 6.33
C ILE A 31 -0.39 -12.26 5.17
N GLY A 32 0.18 -12.05 3.99
CA GLY A 32 -0.21 -12.76 2.76
C GLY A 32 -1.27 -12.05 1.92
N ALA A 33 -1.90 -10.97 2.42
CA ALA A 33 -2.82 -10.16 1.63
C ALA A 33 -2.13 -9.52 0.41
N ASN A 34 -2.86 -9.42 -0.69
CA ASN A 34 -2.37 -8.88 -1.97
C ASN A 34 -3.13 -7.59 -2.29
N VAL A 35 -2.40 -6.53 -2.66
CA VAL A 35 -2.97 -5.24 -3.04
C VAL A 35 -2.58 -4.92 -4.48
N GLU A 36 -3.58 -4.82 -5.37
CA GLU A 36 -3.47 -4.39 -6.76
C GLU A 36 -3.89 -2.92 -6.84
N VAL A 37 -2.98 -2.03 -7.25
CA VAL A 37 -3.24 -0.62 -7.56
C VAL A 37 -3.31 -0.49 -9.08
N VAL A 38 -4.47 -0.10 -9.59
CA VAL A 38 -4.73 0.11 -11.02
C VAL A 38 -4.71 1.61 -11.30
N THR A 39 -3.85 2.04 -12.21
CA THR A 39 -3.74 3.43 -12.67
C THR A 39 -3.92 3.48 -14.19
N LYS A 40 -4.17 4.68 -14.74
CA LYS A 40 -4.32 4.90 -16.18
C LYS A 40 -3.11 4.44 -17.01
N THR A 41 -1.90 4.43 -16.44
CA THR A 41 -0.68 3.98 -17.15
C THR A 41 -0.29 2.54 -16.88
N GLY A 42 -0.89 1.85 -15.90
CA GLY A 42 -0.51 0.47 -15.58
C GLY A 42 -1.03 -0.03 -14.25
N LYS A 43 -0.62 -1.25 -13.91
CA LYS A 43 -1.03 -1.95 -12.70
C LYS A 43 0.19 -2.29 -11.86
N GLN A 44 0.16 -1.93 -10.58
CA GLN A 44 1.15 -2.35 -9.60
C GLN A 44 0.51 -3.36 -8.66
N PHE A 45 1.23 -4.43 -8.34
CA PHE A 45 0.82 -5.39 -7.32
C PHE A 45 1.86 -5.42 -6.21
N SER A 46 1.41 -5.45 -4.96
CA SER A 46 2.26 -5.65 -3.80
C SER A 46 1.60 -6.65 -2.85
N ARG A 47 2.42 -7.51 -2.25
CA ARG A 47 1.96 -8.52 -1.28
C ARG A 47 2.60 -8.23 0.06
N ILE A 48 1.83 -8.38 1.14
CA ILE A 48 2.37 -8.27 2.49
C ILE A 48 3.06 -9.60 2.82
N VAL A 49 4.39 -9.61 2.77
CA VAL A 49 5.25 -10.79 3.02
C VAL A 49 6.00 -10.70 4.36
N THR A 50 5.72 -9.68 5.18
CA THR A 50 6.29 -9.54 6.54
C THR A 50 5.69 -10.60 7.48
N GLY A 51 6.31 -11.79 7.46
CA GLY A 51 5.90 -12.98 8.22
C GLY A 51 6.85 -13.37 9.37
N ASP A 52 7.76 -12.48 9.76
CA ASP A 52 8.69 -12.70 10.88
C ASP A 52 8.55 -11.58 11.91
N SER A 53 8.74 -11.90 13.19
CA SER A 53 8.57 -11.03 14.36
C SER A 53 7.12 -10.61 14.69
N PHE A 54 6.50 -11.48 15.51
CA PHE A 54 5.34 -11.25 16.40
C PHE A 54 4.82 -9.80 16.52
N SER A 55 3.53 -9.62 16.24
CA SER A 55 2.70 -8.56 16.84
C SER A 55 3.25 -7.12 16.76
N SER A 56 3.59 -6.64 15.57
CA SER A 56 3.74 -5.18 15.31
C SER A 56 2.40 -4.44 15.10
N GLN A 57 1.33 -5.00 15.71
CA GLN A 57 0.32 -4.35 16.55
C GLN A 57 -0.69 -3.30 16.03
N HIS A 58 -0.62 -2.78 14.80
CA HIS A 58 -1.66 -1.84 14.33
C HIS A 58 -2.10 -1.99 12.87
N SER A 59 -1.18 -1.81 11.91
CA SER A 59 -1.57 -1.71 10.50
C SER A 59 -0.45 -2.11 9.54
N ALA A 60 -0.83 -2.80 8.46
CA ALA A 60 0.08 -3.08 7.36
C ALA A 60 -0.01 -1.95 6.33
N ASN A 61 0.91 -1.00 6.46
CA ASN A 61 1.03 0.14 5.55
C ASN A 61 1.82 -0.23 4.30
N LEU A 62 1.15 -0.21 3.15
CA LEU A 62 1.77 -0.32 1.82
C LEU A 62 1.88 1.07 1.20
N HIS A 63 2.95 1.31 0.44
CA HIS A 63 3.21 2.59 -0.19
C HIS A 63 3.56 2.36 -1.66
N PHE A 64 2.77 2.95 -2.57
CA PHE A 64 2.90 2.77 -4.01
C PHE A 64 3.31 4.09 -4.66
N GLY A 65 4.39 4.08 -5.45
CA GLY A 65 4.85 5.25 -6.20
C GLY A 65 4.13 5.36 -7.54
N LEU A 66 3.45 6.48 -7.76
CA LEU A 66 2.65 6.78 -8.95
C LEU A 66 3.40 7.68 -9.96
N GLY A 67 4.49 8.34 -9.52
CA GLY A 67 5.29 9.20 -10.39
C GLY A 67 4.52 10.46 -10.77
N ALA A 68 4.35 10.75 -12.06
CA ALA A 68 3.57 11.92 -12.50
C ALA A 68 2.04 11.68 -12.56
N GLN A 69 1.55 10.52 -12.09
CA GLN A 69 0.12 10.19 -12.10
C GLN A 69 -0.60 10.77 -10.87
N THR A 70 -1.53 11.69 -11.08
CA THR A 70 -2.40 12.27 -10.03
C THR A 70 -3.67 11.46 -9.76
N GLU A 71 -3.90 10.36 -10.49
CA GLU A 71 -5.15 9.61 -10.47
C GLU A 71 -4.90 8.10 -10.44
N ILE A 72 -5.62 7.42 -9.55
CA ILE A 72 -5.71 5.96 -9.46
C ILE A 72 -7.13 5.59 -9.92
N GLU A 73 -7.28 4.50 -10.68
CA GLU A 73 -8.60 4.02 -11.09
C GLU A 73 -9.27 3.24 -9.95
N GLU A 74 -8.55 2.27 -9.39
CA GLU A 74 -8.99 1.46 -8.26
C GLU A 74 -7.81 0.84 -7.50
N VAL A 75 -8.02 0.59 -6.20
CA VAL A 75 -7.15 -0.21 -5.34
C VAL A 75 -7.95 -1.42 -4.87
N ARG A 76 -7.46 -2.62 -5.14
CA ARG A 76 -8.10 -3.89 -4.78
C ARG A 76 -7.24 -4.62 -3.78
N VAL A 77 -7.79 -4.89 -2.61
CA VAL A 77 -7.18 -5.65 -1.52
C VAL A 77 -7.82 -7.03 -1.51
N THR A 78 -7.03 -8.08 -1.68
CA THR A 78 -7.44 -9.48 -1.49
C THR A 78 -6.80 -9.98 -0.20
N TRP A 79 -7.64 -10.21 0.80
CA TRP A 79 -7.25 -10.67 2.13
C TRP A 79 -6.95 -12.18 2.14
N ALA A 80 -6.26 -12.65 3.19
CA ALA A 80 -5.84 -14.05 3.31
C ALA A 80 -7.00 -15.04 3.57
N ASP A 81 -8.16 -14.56 4.02
CA ASP A 81 -9.42 -15.30 4.16
C ASP A 81 -10.19 -15.46 2.84
N GLY A 82 -9.73 -14.79 1.77
CA GLY A 82 -10.40 -14.74 0.46
C GLY A 82 -11.32 -13.54 0.25
N THR A 83 -11.55 -12.72 1.28
CA THR A 83 -12.36 -11.48 1.17
C THR A 83 -11.66 -10.46 0.27
N ARG A 84 -12.44 -9.61 -0.41
CA ARG A 84 -11.92 -8.60 -1.33
C ARG A 84 -12.55 -7.23 -1.06
N SER A 85 -11.70 -6.24 -0.78
CA SER A 85 -12.11 -4.84 -0.62
C SER A 85 -11.61 -4.04 -1.82
N THR A 86 -12.49 -3.30 -2.50
CA THR A 86 -12.12 -2.43 -3.63
C THR A 86 -12.44 -0.98 -3.33
N LEU A 87 -11.42 -0.14 -3.37
CA LEU A 87 -11.51 1.30 -3.25
C LEU A 87 -11.43 1.91 -4.66
N LYS A 88 -12.45 2.66 -5.08
CA LYS A 88 -12.49 3.30 -6.40
C LYS A 88 -12.00 4.74 -6.29
N GLN A 89 -11.17 5.17 -7.24
CA GLN A 89 -10.63 6.52 -7.35
C GLN A 89 -10.08 7.12 -6.03
N PRO A 90 -9.16 6.42 -5.31
CA PRO A 90 -8.53 7.00 -4.14
C PRO A 90 -7.75 8.28 -4.48
N GLU A 91 -7.75 9.22 -3.54
CA GLU A 91 -6.89 10.40 -3.60
C GLU A 91 -5.42 10.00 -3.53
N VAL A 92 -4.58 10.63 -4.36
CA VAL A 92 -3.12 10.49 -4.28
C VAL A 92 -2.56 11.29 -3.10
N ASP A 93 -1.32 11.00 -2.74
CA ASP A 93 -0.55 11.61 -1.65
C ASP A 93 -1.22 11.47 -0.26
N GLN A 94 -2.07 10.46 -0.10
CA GLN A 94 -2.86 10.17 1.10
C GLN A 94 -2.76 8.68 1.48
N TYR A 95 -2.97 8.38 2.78
CA TYR A 95 -3.15 7.02 3.29
C TYR A 95 -4.63 6.65 3.33
N HIS A 96 -5.02 5.64 2.54
CA HIS A 96 -6.36 5.08 2.55
C HIS A 96 -6.43 3.87 3.47
N LYS A 97 -7.23 3.97 4.52
CA LYS A 97 -7.47 2.87 5.45
C LYS A 97 -8.48 1.89 4.86
N VAL A 98 -8.07 0.65 4.67
CA VAL A 98 -8.93 -0.43 4.15
C VAL A 98 -9.05 -1.51 5.23
N THR A 99 -10.29 -1.86 5.54
CA THR A 99 -10.63 -2.92 6.49
C THR A 99 -11.36 -4.07 5.79
N ASN A 100 -11.37 -5.21 6.49
CA ASN A 100 -12.29 -6.33 6.29
C ASN A 100 -13.45 -6.17 7.28
#